data_AF-A0AAN7DGK1-F1
#
_entry.id   AF-A0AAN7DGK1-F1
#
_cell.length_a   1.000
_cell.length_b   1.000
_cell.length_c   1.000
_cell.angle_alpha   90.00
_cell.angle_beta   90.00
_cell.angle_gamma   90.00
#
_symmetry.space_group_name_H-M   'P 1'
#
loop_
_entity.id
_entity.type
_entity.pdbx_description
1 polymer ?
#
loop_
_entity_poly.entity_id
_entity_poly.type
_entity_poly.pdbx_seq_one_letter_code
_entity_poly.pdbx_strand_id
1 'polypeptide(L)'
;MTLSIHQTLKDFLETLQLERYHQAFIDAGATDQDLDQIAQFTEQELSEFLSALNMLPFHSIKFKKAVRELNATHRIQGPLASVALTTTNDTTTASTTSTKEFIIANATIYGKKTSRALTSYEEAINRASIQLALDNPLLISKKGDLFDLAKKKLLEEGYHYKRGSSRSKLREKSTTPPAKNVTMSQHHHDDSQQRAIMMKRQENAKRLSEQRLGKIESLQQQVDHAIQSRQATENQLAQSNMHRDTLTQLAMEAELIRYEETKVKLTKEISKLKAQERKHQWYKRRKMERSASHASQYTDEGLSSQSSSYFEEDSFHHQHDINSNTTAFISSQSLNVGFSMYKPLSPASSYAASYPSSQENNDNEDDEEDDRLTLQSRNSVSSQSSSATISNLLCCPRESDVRASSIHRFDH
;
A
#
# COMPACT_ATOMS: atom_id res chain seq x y z
N MET A 1 -11.56 22.33 -18.45
CA MET A 1 -10.68 22.92 -19.47
C MET A 1 -10.59 21.91 -20.60
N THR A 2 -11.20 22.21 -21.75
CA THR A 2 -11.18 21.34 -22.93
C THR A 2 -9.83 21.51 -23.62
N LEU A 3 -8.96 20.50 -23.55
CA LEU A 3 -7.66 20.51 -24.22
C LEU A 3 -7.90 20.51 -25.74
N SER A 4 -7.41 21.56 -26.41
CA SER A 4 -7.53 21.76 -27.86
C SER A 4 -6.56 20.84 -28.61
N ILE A 5 -6.99 20.40 -29.79
CA ILE A 5 -6.46 19.30 -30.63
C ILE A 5 -5.06 19.58 -31.23
N HIS A 6 -4.40 20.68 -30.87
CA HIS A 6 -3.04 21.01 -31.30
C HIS A 6 -2.21 21.51 -30.14
N GLN A 7 -1.95 20.65 -29.15
CA GLN A 7 -1.09 21.00 -28.04
C GLN A 7 0.36 20.65 -28.40
N THR A 8 1.23 21.66 -28.45
CA THR A 8 2.67 21.41 -28.60
C THR A 8 3.22 20.78 -27.31
N LEU A 9 4.35 20.08 -27.41
CA LEU A 9 5.06 19.55 -26.23
C LEU A 9 5.32 20.65 -25.19
N LYS A 10 5.72 21.85 -25.65
CA LYS A 10 5.94 23.00 -24.79
C LYS A 10 4.68 23.43 -24.02
N ASP A 11 3.55 23.61 -24.73
CA ASP A 11 2.28 24.01 -24.10
C ASP A 11 1.77 22.95 -23.11
N PHE A 12 2.01 21.68 -23.43
CA PHE A 12 1.68 20.56 -22.56
C PHE A 12 2.51 20.59 -21.27
N LEU A 13 3.82 20.81 -21.38
CA LEU A 13 4.72 20.95 -20.23
C LEU A 13 4.36 22.17 -19.37
N GLU A 14 4.03 23.32 -19.99
CA GLU A 14 3.63 24.55 -19.28
C GLU A 14 2.32 24.34 -18.49
N THR A 15 1.34 23.64 -19.08
CA THR A 15 0.10 23.26 -18.39
C THR A 15 0.37 22.43 -17.13
N LEU A 16 1.44 21.62 -17.16
CA LEU A 16 1.87 20.79 -16.03
C LEU A 16 2.86 21.50 -15.09
N GLN A 17 3.24 22.76 -15.34
CA GLN A 17 4.30 23.47 -14.62
C GLN A 17 5.63 22.69 -14.66
N LEU A 18 5.94 22.12 -15.82
CA LEU A 18 7.13 21.33 -16.10
C LEU A 18 7.95 21.95 -17.24
N GLU A 19 7.75 23.23 -17.57
CA GLU A 19 8.42 23.90 -18.70
C GLU A 19 9.95 23.87 -18.59
N ARG A 20 10.48 23.79 -17.37
CA ARG A 20 11.93 23.68 -17.11
C ARG A 20 12.58 22.44 -17.73
N TYR A 21 11.80 21.41 -18.06
CA TYR A 21 12.29 20.19 -18.71
C TYR A 21 12.24 20.27 -20.23
N HIS A 22 11.60 21.29 -20.82
CA HIS A 22 11.44 21.41 -22.28
C HIS A 22 12.77 21.29 -23.01
N GLN A 23 13.81 22.01 -22.57
CA GLN A 23 15.14 21.90 -23.17
C GLN A 23 15.70 20.48 -23.11
N ALA A 24 15.50 19.75 -22.00
CA ALA A 24 15.97 18.37 -21.88
C ALA A 24 15.28 17.43 -22.88
N PHE A 25 13.99 17.66 -23.18
CA PHE A 25 13.29 16.91 -24.24
C PHE A 25 13.90 17.22 -25.61
N ILE A 26 14.19 18.49 -25.91
CA ILE A 26 14.84 18.89 -27.17
C ILE A 26 16.25 18.29 -27.28
N ASP A 27 17.03 18.33 -26.21
CA ASP A 27 18.39 17.76 -26.15
C ASP A 27 18.37 16.23 -26.33
N ALA A 28 17.30 15.57 -25.91
CA ALA A 28 17.05 14.14 -26.15
C ALA A 28 16.51 13.83 -27.55
N GLY A 29 16.37 14.84 -28.42
CA GLY A 29 15.95 14.69 -29.81
C GLY A 29 14.44 14.72 -30.04
N ALA A 30 13.63 15.02 -29.02
CA ALA A 30 12.20 15.23 -29.20
C ALA A 30 11.91 16.62 -29.77
N THR A 31 10.87 16.75 -30.58
CA THR A 31 10.37 18.01 -31.11
C THR A 31 9.04 18.40 -30.49
N ASP A 32 8.61 19.65 -30.69
CA ASP A 32 7.31 20.11 -30.21
C ASP A 32 6.10 19.36 -30.81
N GLN A 33 6.31 18.61 -31.89
CA GLN A 33 5.31 17.82 -32.59
C GLN A 33 5.28 16.35 -32.14
N ASP A 34 6.26 15.90 -31.35
CA ASP A 34 6.39 14.48 -30.99
C ASP A 34 5.55 14.08 -29.76
N LEU A 35 4.68 14.98 -29.27
CA LEU A 35 3.83 14.70 -28.12
C LEU A 35 2.93 13.47 -28.36
N ASP A 36 2.39 13.33 -29.57
CA ASP A 36 1.54 12.18 -29.94
C ASP A 36 2.32 10.86 -29.99
N GLN A 37 3.61 10.91 -30.34
CA GLN A 37 4.50 9.74 -30.35
C GLN A 37 4.88 9.35 -28.93
N ILE A 38 5.24 10.34 -28.09
CA ILE A 38 5.52 10.14 -26.65
C ILE A 38 4.29 9.57 -25.95
N ALA A 39 3.09 9.99 -26.36
CA ALA A 39 1.85 9.44 -25.82
C ALA A 39 1.68 7.95 -26.12
N GLN A 40 2.19 7.45 -27.24
CA GLN A 40 2.09 6.04 -27.61
C GLN A 40 3.09 5.13 -26.89
N PHE A 41 4.04 5.67 -26.12
CA PHE A 41 5.02 4.86 -25.40
C PHE A 41 4.36 3.92 -24.38
N THR A 42 4.90 2.72 -24.25
CA THR A 42 4.56 1.84 -23.14
C THR A 42 5.02 2.44 -21.81
N GLU A 43 4.45 1.97 -20.70
CA GLU A 43 4.83 2.48 -19.38
C GLU A 43 6.31 2.24 -19.05
N GLN A 44 6.91 1.18 -19.61
CA GLN A 44 8.33 0.88 -19.49
C GLN A 44 9.18 1.88 -20.31
N GLU A 45 8.90 2.04 -21.60
CA GLU A 45 9.63 2.98 -22.48
C GLU A 45 9.52 4.41 -21.96
N LEU A 46 8.33 4.83 -21.53
CA LEU A 46 8.11 6.16 -20.95
C LEU A 46 8.89 6.32 -19.64
N SER A 47 9.05 5.26 -18.84
CA SER A 47 9.87 5.33 -17.63
C SER A 47 11.35 5.52 -17.95
N GLU A 48 11.86 4.77 -18.91
CA GLU A 48 13.25 4.84 -19.36
C GLU A 48 13.56 6.21 -19.97
N PHE A 49 12.70 6.66 -20.89
CA PHE A 49 12.80 7.98 -21.52
C PHE A 49 12.85 9.11 -20.48
N LEU A 50 11.91 9.15 -19.53
CA LEU A 50 11.91 10.18 -18.49
C LEU A 50 13.09 10.09 -17.51
N SER A 51 13.66 8.89 -17.34
CA SER A 51 14.88 8.71 -16.55
C SER A 51 16.11 9.30 -17.23
N ALA A 52 16.20 9.20 -18.57
CA ALA A 52 17.27 9.81 -19.36
C ALA A 52 17.23 11.34 -19.32
N LEU A 53 16.03 11.92 -19.19
CA LEU A 53 15.82 13.37 -19.01
C LEU A 53 16.21 13.89 -17.62
N ASN A 54 16.68 13.02 -16.71
CA ASN A 54 16.98 13.35 -15.32
C ASN A 54 15.80 14.03 -14.59
N MET A 55 14.59 13.61 -14.92
CA MET A 55 13.39 14.22 -14.37
C MET A 55 13.13 13.71 -12.94
N LEU A 56 12.80 14.61 -12.02
CA LEU A 56 12.56 14.24 -10.62
C LEU A 56 11.38 13.27 -10.51
N PRO A 57 11.39 12.31 -9.57
CA PRO A 57 10.35 11.27 -9.48
C PRO A 57 8.92 11.81 -9.44
N PHE A 58 8.67 12.89 -8.69
CA PHE A 58 7.35 13.51 -8.61
C PHE A 58 6.88 14.13 -9.93
N HIS A 59 7.81 14.73 -10.69
CA HIS A 59 7.52 15.29 -12.01
C HIS A 59 7.26 14.17 -13.02
N SER A 60 8.00 13.06 -12.94
CA SER A 60 7.79 11.87 -13.77
C SER A 60 6.42 11.25 -13.54
N ILE A 61 5.97 11.18 -12.29
CA ILE A 61 4.61 10.72 -11.98
C ILE A 61 3.56 11.67 -12.55
N LYS A 62 3.75 13.00 -12.39
CA LYS A 62 2.84 14.03 -12.90
C LYS A 62 2.72 13.96 -14.43
N PHE A 63 3.84 13.88 -15.13
CA PHE A 63 3.89 13.77 -16.60
C PHE A 63 3.24 12.47 -17.09
N LYS A 64 3.61 11.31 -16.53
CA LYS A 64 3.01 10.01 -16.87
C LYS A 64 1.49 9.98 -16.67
N LYS A 65 1.00 10.64 -15.62
CA LYS A 65 -0.45 10.76 -15.38
C LYS A 65 -1.12 11.56 -16.49
N ALA A 66 -0.56 12.71 -16.85
CA ALA A 66 -1.10 13.57 -17.89
C ALA A 66 -1.08 12.91 -19.28
N VAL A 67 -0.01 12.19 -19.62
CA VAL A 67 0.08 11.44 -20.88
C VAL A 67 -0.99 10.34 -20.97
N ARG A 68 -1.27 9.63 -19.86
CA ARG A 68 -2.37 8.64 -19.83
C ARG A 68 -3.74 9.27 -20.05
N GLU A 69 -3.96 10.46 -19.52
CA GLU A 69 -5.21 11.22 -19.69
C GLU A 69 -5.37 11.71 -21.15
N LEU A 70 -4.27 12.15 -21.77
CA LEU A 70 -4.22 12.51 -23.18
C LEU A 70 -4.64 11.32 -24.08
N ASN A 71 -4.03 10.14 -23.86
CA ASN A 71 -4.38 8.91 -24.58
C ASN A 71 -5.84 8.48 -24.40
N ALA A 72 -6.39 8.62 -23.17
CA ALA A 72 -7.78 8.30 -22.90
C ALA A 72 -8.73 9.19 -23.72
N THR A 73 -8.34 10.44 -23.96
CA THR A 73 -9.11 11.40 -24.76
C THR A 73 -9.09 11.03 -26.25
N HIS A 74 -7.92 10.67 -26.80
CA HIS A 74 -7.80 10.26 -28.21
C HIS A 74 -8.55 8.97 -28.55
N ARG A 75 -8.63 8.00 -27.63
CA ARG A 75 -9.38 6.76 -27.87
C ARG A 75 -10.90 6.95 -27.96
N ILE A 76 -11.43 8.05 -27.42
CA ILE A 76 -12.87 8.32 -27.43
C ILE A 76 -13.30 9.00 -28.75
N GLN A 77 -12.36 9.54 -29.54
CA GLN A 77 -12.65 10.29 -30.78
C GLN A 77 -12.32 9.52 -32.08
N GLY A 78 -12.27 8.18 -32.05
CA GLY A 78 -12.19 7.36 -33.27
C GLY A 78 -13.46 7.47 -34.13
N PRO A 79 -13.35 7.43 -35.48
CA PRO A 79 -14.36 7.96 -36.38
C PRO A 79 -15.68 7.17 -36.38
N LEU A 80 -16.77 7.91 -36.17
CA LEU A 80 -18.14 7.56 -36.55
C LEU A 80 -18.20 7.36 -38.07
N ALA A 81 -17.88 6.15 -38.53
CA ALA A 81 -18.24 5.71 -39.87
C ALA A 81 -19.73 5.37 -39.86
N SER A 82 -20.47 6.14 -40.65
CA SER A 82 -21.87 5.97 -41.02
C SER A 82 -22.25 4.53 -41.36
N VAL A 83 -23.19 3.95 -40.61
CA VAL A 83 -24.04 2.88 -41.13
C VAL A 83 -25.45 3.43 -41.21
N ALA A 84 -25.84 3.70 -42.46
CA ALA A 84 -27.15 4.16 -42.86
C ALA A 84 -28.22 3.13 -42.50
N LEU A 85 -29.38 3.67 -42.12
CA LEU A 85 -30.65 2.96 -42.03
C LEU A 85 -30.89 2.12 -43.28
N THR A 86 -31.04 0.82 -43.10
CA THR A 86 -31.97 0.03 -43.92
C THR A 86 -32.96 -0.65 -43.00
N THR A 87 -34.12 -0.01 -42.96
CA THR A 87 -35.41 -0.53 -42.54
C THR A 87 -35.66 -1.89 -43.20
N THR A 88 -35.78 -2.97 -42.43
CA THR A 88 -36.75 -4.03 -42.68
C THR A 88 -37.06 -4.75 -41.37
N ASN A 89 -38.35 -4.90 -41.13
CA ASN A 89 -38.96 -5.48 -39.94
C ASN A 89 -38.84 -7.02 -39.95
N ASP A 90 -39.09 -7.61 -38.78
CA ASP A 90 -39.23 -9.05 -38.49
C ASP A 90 -37.95 -9.84 -38.19
N THR A 91 -37.51 -9.83 -36.92
CA THR A 91 -37.02 -10.98 -36.09
C THR A 91 -36.58 -10.45 -34.71
N THR A 92 -37.51 -10.16 -33.80
CA THR A 92 -37.23 -9.29 -32.62
C THR A 92 -37.18 -10.00 -31.24
N THR A 93 -37.04 -11.32 -31.16
CA THR A 93 -37.10 -12.00 -29.83
C THR A 93 -35.85 -12.79 -29.42
N ALA A 94 -34.98 -13.20 -30.34
CA ALA A 94 -33.80 -14.01 -29.99
C ALA A 94 -32.49 -13.19 -29.81
N SER A 95 -32.40 -11.99 -30.39
CA SER A 95 -31.18 -11.16 -30.31
C SER A 95 -31.10 -10.34 -29.01
N THR A 96 -32.24 -9.91 -28.48
CA THR A 96 -32.30 -9.05 -27.28
C THR A 96 -31.92 -9.79 -25.99
N THR A 97 -32.14 -11.11 -25.92
CA THR A 97 -31.74 -11.95 -24.78
C THR A 97 -30.22 -12.02 -24.65
N SER A 98 -29.50 -12.20 -25.77
CA SER A 98 -28.03 -12.25 -25.78
C SER A 98 -27.41 -10.93 -25.31
N THR A 99 -27.93 -9.79 -25.76
CA THR A 99 -27.45 -8.46 -25.31
C THR A 99 -27.75 -8.24 -23.83
N LYS A 100 -28.93 -8.64 -23.36
CA LYS A 100 -29.32 -8.52 -21.95
C LYS A 100 -28.43 -9.36 -21.04
N GLU A 101 -28.13 -10.61 -21.42
CA GLU A 101 -27.22 -11.47 -20.68
C GLU A 101 -25.80 -10.90 -20.63
N PHE A 102 -25.32 -10.35 -21.74
CA PHE A 102 -24.03 -9.66 -21.78
C PHE A 102 -23.99 -8.48 -20.79
N ILE A 103 -25.05 -7.66 -20.76
CA ILE A 103 -25.16 -6.55 -19.82
C ILE A 103 -25.15 -7.04 -18.37
N ILE A 104 -25.94 -8.06 -18.05
CA ILE A 104 -26.02 -8.65 -16.70
C ILE A 104 -24.65 -9.17 -16.24
N ALA A 105 -23.97 -9.96 -17.09
CA ALA A 105 -22.67 -10.54 -16.78
C ALA A 105 -21.61 -9.46 -16.55
N ASN A 106 -21.64 -8.37 -17.31
CA ASN A 106 -20.68 -7.29 -17.18
C ASN A 106 -20.99 -6.34 -16.01
N ALA A 107 -22.27 -6.04 -15.75
CA ALA A 107 -22.72 -5.15 -14.68
C ALA A 107 -22.70 -5.76 -13.27
N THR A 108 -22.60 -7.09 -13.16
CA THR A 108 -22.42 -7.78 -11.87
C THR A 108 -21.13 -7.28 -11.20
N ILE A 109 -21.17 -6.84 -9.93
CA ILE A 109 -20.01 -6.27 -9.22
C ILE A 109 -19.28 -7.34 -8.41
N TYR A 110 -20.02 -8.09 -7.61
CA TYR A 110 -19.52 -9.14 -6.71
C TYR A 110 -19.86 -10.54 -7.25
N GLY A 111 -19.07 -11.56 -6.89
CA GLY A 111 -19.42 -12.96 -7.15
C GLY A 111 -18.97 -13.56 -8.48
N LYS A 112 -18.33 -12.81 -9.39
CA LYS A 112 -18.03 -13.31 -10.76
C LYS A 112 -17.17 -14.59 -10.83
N LYS A 113 -16.35 -14.86 -9.80
CA LYS A 113 -15.38 -15.98 -9.78
C LYS A 113 -15.34 -16.73 -8.45
N THR A 114 -16.27 -16.45 -7.53
CA THR A 114 -16.27 -17.07 -6.20
C THR A 114 -17.50 -17.94 -6.02
N SER A 115 -17.30 -19.13 -5.44
CA SER A 115 -18.36 -20.06 -5.07
C SER A 115 -19.00 -19.72 -3.72
N ARG A 116 -18.49 -18.71 -3.01
CA ARG A 116 -19.04 -18.28 -1.73
C ARG A 116 -20.41 -17.63 -1.94
N ALA A 117 -21.35 -17.92 -1.03
CA ALA A 117 -22.62 -17.22 -0.96
C ALA A 117 -22.42 -15.72 -0.73
N LEU A 118 -23.06 -14.90 -1.56
CA LEU A 118 -23.01 -13.45 -1.45
C LEU A 118 -23.72 -13.00 -0.17
N THR A 119 -23.20 -11.93 0.42
CA THR A 119 -23.88 -11.23 1.51
C THR A 119 -25.09 -10.47 0.97
N SER A 120 -26.06 -10.19 1.84
CA SER A 120 -27.26 -9.41 1.48
C SER A 120 -26.93 -8.05 0.84
N TYR A 121 -25.84 -7.39 1.28
CA TYR A 121 -25.36 -6.14 0.67
C TYR A 121 -24.85 -6.35 -0.75
N GLU A 122 -24.02 -7.38 -0.97
CA GLU A 122 -23.43 -7.68 -2.28
C GLU A 122 -24.51 -8.04 -3.30
N GLU A 123 -25.51 -8.84 -2.89
CA GLU A 123 -26.67 -9.15 -3.74
C GLU A 123 -27.47 -7.90 -4.10
N ALA A 124 -27.72 -7.03 -3.12
CA ALA A 124 -28.47 -5.79 -3.34
C ALA A 124 -27.72 -4.83 -4.27
N ILE A 125 -26.39 -4.70 -4.12
CA ILE A 125 -25.55 -3.93 -5.04
C ILE A 125 -25.60 -4.51 -6.45
N ASN A 126 -25.46 -5.84 -6.60
CA ASN A 126 -25.52 -6.48 -7.91
C ASN A 126 -26.88 -6.24 -8.58
N ARG A 127 -28.00 -6.33 -7.85
CA ARG A 127 -29.32 -6.02 -8.39
C ARG A 127 -29.42 -4.57 -8.86
N ALA A 128 -28.96 -3.62 -8.05
CA ALA A 128 -28.99 -2.19 -8.39
C ALA A 128 -28.10 -1.87 -9.60
N SER A 129 -26.88 -2.42 -9.66
CA SER A 129 -25.95 -2.18 -10.77
C SER A 129 -26.45 -2.78 -12.08
N ILE A 130 -27.04 -3.98 -12.04
CA ILE A 130 -27.64 -4.61 -13.21
C ILE A 130 -28.79 -3.76 -13.75
N GLN A 131 -29.70 -3.29 -12.90
CA GLN A 131 -30.80 -2.43 -13.33
C GLN A 131 -30.28 -1.14 -13.98
N LEU A 132 -29.35 -0.45 -13.34
CA LEU A 132 -28.76 0.78 -13.89
C LEU A 132 -28.06 0.55 -15.24
N ALA A 133 -27.40 -0.60 -15.41
CA ALA A 133 -26.74 -0.95 -16.66
C ALA A 133 -27.72 -1.40 -17.75
N LEU A 134 -28.87 -1.97 -17.39
CA LEU A 134 -29.95 -2.26 -18.33
C LEU A 134 -30.61 -0.98 -18.82
N ASP A 135 -30.78 0.01 -17.94
CA ASP A 135 -31.31 1.33 -18.30
C ASP A 135 -30.30 2.14 -19.12
N ASN A 136 -29.01 2.06 -18.77
CA ASN A 136 -27.92 2.73 -19.48
C ASN A 136 -26.69 1.81 -19.68
N PRO A 137 -26.58 1.13 -20.83
CA PRO A 137 -25.49 0.20 -21.12
C PRO A 137 -24.09 0.81 -21.12
N LEU A 138 -23.96 2.14 -21.32
CA LEU A 138 -22.66 2.82 -21.34
C LEU A 138 -21.95 2.79 -19.97
N LEU A 139 -22.71 2.65 -18.88
CA LEU A 139 -22.17 2.58 -17.52
C LEU A 139 -21.30 1.34 -17.29
N ILE A 140 -21.44 0.29 -18.11
CA ILE A 140 -20.61 -0.91 -18.03
C ILE A 140 -19.13 -0.57 -18.22
N SER A 141 -18.81 0.38 -19.10
CA SER A 141 -17.43 0.82 -19.36
C SER A 141 -16.81 1.56 -18.17
N LYS A 142 -17.64 2.18 -17.32
CA LYS A 142 -17.23 2.96 -16.15
C LYS A 142 -17.69 2.27 -14.86
N LYS A 143 -17.06 1.13 -14.56
CA LYS A 143 -17.45 0.28 -13.42
C LYS A 143 -17.42 1.00 -12.07
N GLY A 144 -16.52 1.97 -11.88
CA GLY A 144 -16.44 2.81 -10.69
C GLY A 144 -17.71 3.64 -10.50
N ASP A 145 -18.08 4.43 -11.51
CA ASP A 145 -19.29 5.27 -11.50
C ASP A 145 -20.57 4.42 -11.34
N LEU A 146 -20.64 3.29 -12.03
CA LEU A 146 -21.76 2.34 -11.90
C LEU A 146 -21.91 1.83 -10.46
N PHE A 147 -20.81 1.55 -9.78
CA PHE A 147 -20.82 1.08 -8.40
C PHE A 147 -21.28 2.17 -7.43
N ASP A 148 -20.85 3.42 -7.62
CA ASP A 148 -21.28 4.54 -6.78
C ASP A 148 -22.75 4.90 -7.00
N LEU A 149 -23.23 4.86 -8.24
CA LEU A 149 -24.66 4.99 -8.55
C LEU A 149 -25.48 3.85 -7.95
N ALA A 150 -24.99 2.62 -7.99
CA ALA A 150 -25.66 1.47 -7.38
C ALA A 150 -25.78 1.62 -5.86
N LYS A 151 -24.74 2.10 -5.17
CA LYS A 151 -24.81 2.44 -3.73
C LYS A 151 -25.83 3.53 -3.45
N LYS A 152 -25.83 4.59 -4.26
CA LYS A 152 -26.77 5.70 -4.11
C LYS A 152 -28.22 5.21 -4.25
N LYS A 153 -28.51 4.45 -5.33
CA LYS A 153 -29.82 3.84 -5.57
C LYS A 153 -30.25 2.94 -4.41
N LEU A 154 -29.34 2.11 -3.92
CA LEU A 154 -29.58 1.21 -2.79
C LEU A 154 -29.93 1.96 -1.50
N LEU A 155 -29.29 3.11 -1.23
CA LEU A 155 -29.65 3.97 -0.09
C LEU A 155 -30.99 4.70 -0.28
N GLU A 156 -31.28 5.16 -1.50
CA GLU A 156 -32.57 5.79 -1.86
C GLU A 156 -33.73 4.79 -1.72
N GLU A 157 -33.51 3.52 -2.04
CA GLU A 157 -34.45 2.41 -1.81
C GLU A 157 -34.60 2.03 -0.32
N GLY A 158 -33.88 2.70 0.57
CA GLY A 158 -33.97 2.47 2.01
C GLY A 158 -33.20 1.24 2.48
N TYR A 159 -32.14 0.84 1.79
CA TYR A 159 -31.25 -0.19 2.34
C TYR A 159 -30.51 0.35 3.55
N HIS A 160 -30.63 -0.37 4.67
CA HIS A 160 -29.95 -0.03 5.91
C HIS A 160 -28.73 -0.92 6.08
N TYR A 161 -27.56 -0.31 6.23
CA TYR A 161 -26.37 -1.07 6.60
C TYR A 161 -26.60 -1.78 7.92
N LYS A 162 -26.29 -3.08 7.96
CA LYS A 162 -26.23 -3.83 9.21
C LYS A 162 -25.14 -3.22 10.07
N ARG A 163 -25.52 -2.30 10.97
CA ARG A 163 -24.62 -1.74 11.96
C ARG A 163 -24.13 -2.91 12.80
N GLY A 164 -22.84 -3.21 12.71
CA GLY A 164 -22.25 -4.28 13.52
C GLY A 164 -22.67 -4.06 14.98
N SER A 165 -23.28 -5.07 15.59
CA SER A 165 -23.56 -5.01 17.02
C SER A 165 -22.20 -4.84 17.70
N SER A 166 -21.97 -3.69 18.33
CA SER A 166 -20.68 -3.39 18.94
C SER A 166 -20.34 -4.51 19.92
N ARG A 167 -19.26 -5.23 19.65
CA ARG A 167 -18.80 -6.37 20.48
C ARG A 167 -18.43 -5.95 21.91
N SER A 168 -18.42 -4.64 22.20
CA SER A 168 -18.12 -4.07 23.52
C SER A 168 -19.28 -4.10 24.52
N LYS A 169 -20.52 -4.48 24.14
CA LYS A 169 -21.66 -4.52 25.08
C LYS A 169 -22.00 -5.92 25.61
N LEU A 170 -21.07 -6.87 25.56
CA LEU A 170 -21.27 -8.22 26.13
C LEU A 170 -20.94 -8.30 27.64
N ARG A 171 -21.18 -7.23 28.38
CA ARG A 171 -21.13 -7.19 29.85
C ARG A 171 -22.14 -6.17 30.37
N GLU A 172 -23.43 -6.50 30.31
CA GLU A 172 -24.43 -6.00 31.26
C GLU A 172 -25.81 -6.55 30.91
N LYS A 173 -26.15 -7.68 31.52
CA LYS A 173 -27.49 -8.05 31.98
C LYS A 173 -27.43 -9.42 32.65
N SER A 174 -26.74 -9.51 33.78
CA SER A 174 -27.25 -10.34 34.87
C SER A 174 -28.31 -9.50 35.56
N THR A 175 -29.57 -9.73 35.20
CA THR A 175 -30.73 -9.21 35.92
C THR A 175 -30.83 -9.93 37.25
N THR A 176 -30.10 -9.45 38.26
CA THR A 176 -30.34 -9.74 39.66
C THR A 176 -30.54 -8.41 40.39
N PRO A 177 -31.64 -8.23 41.14
CA PRO A 177 -31.94 -6.97 41.81
C PRO A 177 -30.92 -6.66 42.91
N PRO A 178 -30.69 -5.37 43.22
CA PRO A 178 -29.59 -4.94 44.08
C PRO A 178 -29.94 -5.18 45.55
N ALA A 179 -29.39 -6.24 46.12
CA ALA A 179 -29.17 -6.29 47.56
C ALA A 179 -28.01 -5.34 47.87
N LYS A 180 -28.36 -4.19 48.45
CA LYS A 180 -27.42 -3.30 49.14
C LYS A 180 -26.69 -4.14 50.18
N ASN A 181 -25.37 -4.32 50.04
CA ASN A 181 -24.38 -4.45 51.12
C ASN A 181 -23.04 -4.98 50.55
N VAL A 182 -21.97 -4.19 50.77
CA VAL A 182 -20.56 -4.62 50.96
C VAL A 182 -19.94 -5.36 49.74
N THR A 183 -18.96 -4.85 49.01
CA THR A 183 -17.54 -4.87 49.41
C THR A 183 -16.69 -4.10 48.38
N MET A 184 -15.98 -3.05 48.83
CA MET A 184 -15.05 -2.20 48.06
C MET A 184 -13.73 -2.91 47.62
N SER A 185 -13.71 -4.22 47.39
CA SER A 185 -12.45 -4.99 47.26
C SER A 185 -12.28 -5.77 45.95
N GLN A 186 -13.20 -5.64 44.98
CA GLN A 186 -13.16 -6.43 43.74
C GLN A 186 -12.37 -5.80 42.57
N HIS A 187 -11.90 -4.55 42.72
CA HIS A 187 -11.28 -3.80 41.61
C HIS A 187 -9.80 -4.14 41.33
N HIS A 188 -9.06 -4.72 42.29
CA HIS A 188 -7.61 -4.95 42.13
C HIS A 188 -7.25 -6.20 41.31
N HIS A 189 -8.18 -7.15 41.13
CA HIS A 189 -7.84 -8.38 40.40
C HIS A 189 -7.79 -8.16 38.87
N ASP A 190 -8.59 -7.25 38.34
CA ASP A 190 -8.68 -6.95 36.90
C ASP A 190 -7.42 -6.23 36.39
N ASP A 191 -6.83 -5.34 37.20
CA ASP A 191 -5.59 -4.63 36.86
C ASP A 191 -4.40 -5.57 36.66
N SER A 192 -4.30 -6.64 37.46
CA SER A 192 -3.23 -7.63 37.34
C SER A 192 -3.35 -8.45 36.06
N GLN A 193 -4.57 -8.88 35.72
CA GLN A 193 -4.83 -9.61 34.47
C GLN A 193 -4.59 -8.72 33.24
N GLN A 194 -5.01 -7.46 33.28
CA GLN A 194 -4.80 -6.51 32.20
C GLN A 194 -3.31 -6.22 31.97
N ARG A 195 -2.51 -6.09 33.04
CA ARG A 195 -1.05 -5.97 32.94
C ARG A 195 -0.42 -7.22 32.31
N ALA A 196 -0.86 -8.42 32.70
CA ALA A 196 -0.37 -9.66 32.13
C ALA A 196 -0.69 -9.77 30.61
N ILE A 197 -1.89 -9.38 30.21
CA ILE A 197 -2.29 -9.35 28.78
C ILE A 197 -1.44 -8.34 28.02
N MET A 198 -1.20 -7.15 28.58
CA MET A 198 -0.36 -6.13 27.96
C MET A 198 1.09 -6.62 27.79
N MET A 199 1.66 -7.26 28.81
CA MET A 199 3.00 -7.87 28.76
C MET A 199 3.08 -8.95 27.67
N LYS A 200 2.09 -9.85 27.60
CA LYS A 200 2.04 -10.90 26.57
C LYS A 200 1.94 -10.33 25.15
N ARG A 201 1.19 -9.25 24.95
CA ARG A 201 1.12 -8.53 23.65
C ARG A 201 2.46 -7.91 23.28
N GLN A 202 3.16 -7.34 24.25
CA GLN A 202 4.49 -6.75 24.04
C GLN A 202 5.54 -7.81 23.69
N GLU A 203 5.53 -8.93 24.38
CA GLU A 203 6.42 -10.06 24.11
C GLU A 203 6.18 -10.65 22.72
N ASN A 204 4.92 -10.88 22.33
CA ASN A 204 4.58 -11.35 20.99
C ASN A 204 5.07 -10.37 19.91
N ALA A 205 4.85 -9.06 20.11
CA ALA A 205 5.33 -8.04 19.19
C ALA A 205 6.86 -8.02 19.06
N LYS A 206 7.58 -8.22 20.18
CA LYS A 206 9.04 -8.35 20.20
C LYS A 206 9.51 -9.60 19.44
N ARG A 207 8.92 -10.77 19.72
CA ARG A 207 9.23 -12.03 19.04
C ARG A 207 9.04 -11.92 17.52
N LEU A 208 7.96 -11.27 17.08
CA LEU A 208 7.67 -11.09 15.66
C LEU A 208 8.67 -10.14 14.99
N SER A 209 9.13 -9.09 15.70
CA SER A 209 10.21 -8.22 15.24
C SER A 209 11.53 -9.00 15.12
N GLU A 210 11.88 -9.82 16.10
CA GLU A 210 13.09 -10.67 16.07
C GLU A 210 13.04 -11.68 14.92
N GLN A 211 11.88 -12.33 14.69
CA GLN A 211 11.70 -13.25 13.56
C GLN A 211 11.90 -12.54 12.22
N ARG A 212 11.37 -11.32 12.06
CA ARG A 212 11.58 -10.51 10.85
C ARG A 212 13.04 -10.15 10.65
N LEU A 213 13.74 -9.74 11.71
CA LEU A 213 15.16 -9.40 11.66
C LEU A 213 16.01 -10.62 11.28
N GLY A 214 15.76 -11.78 11.90
CA GLY A 214 16.45 -13.02 11.54
C GLY A 214 16.19 -13.46 10.09
N LYS A 215 14.96 -13.27 9.59
CA LYS A 215 14.64 -13.52 8.19
C LYS A 215 15.37 -12.55 7.25
N ILE A 216 15.45 -11.27 7.59
CA ILE A 216 16.21 -10.27 6.83
C ILE A 216 17.69 -10.68 6.74
N GLU A 217 18.28 -11.12 7.85
CA GLU A 217 19.69 -11.57 7.89
C GLU A 217 19.91 -12.80 6.99
N SER A 218 19.04 -13.82 7.10
CA SER A 218 19.12 -15.01 6.26
C SER A 218 18.96 -14.70 4.76
N LEU A 219 18.06 -13.79 4.40
CA LEU A 219 17.90 -13.34 3.01
C LEU A 219 19.11 -12.56 2.53
N GLN A 220 19.73 -11.75 3.39
CA GLN A 220 20.95 -11.01 3.05
C GLN A 220 22.11 -11.98 2.75
N GLN A 221 22.28 -13.03 3.55
CA GLN A 221 23.27 -14.08 3.28
C GLN A 221 23.02 -14.77 1.94
N GLN A 222 21.76 -15.01 1.58
CA GLN A 222 21.41 -15.60 0.27
C GLN A 222 21.73 -14.65 -0.90
N VAL A 223 21.51 -13.34 -0.73
CA VAL A 223 21.92 -12.33 -1.71
C VAL A 223 23.43 -12.37 -1.90
N ASP A 224 24.19 -12.39 -0.81
CA ASP A 224 25.65 -12.40 -0.85
C ASP A 224 26.18 -13.69 -1.51
N HIS A 225 25.57 -14.85 -1.21
CA HIS A 225 25.88 -16.12 -1.87
C HIS A 225 25.58 -16.08 -3.38
N ALA A 226 24.45 -15.50 -3.79
CA ALA A 226 24.11 -15.34 -5.21
C ALA A 226 25.11 -14.43 -5.94
N ILE A 227 25.56 -13.35 -5.29
CA ILE A 227 26.60 -12.46 -5.83
C ILE A 227 27.93 -13.20 -5.99
N GLN A 228 28.35 -13.97 -4.98
CA GLN A 228 29.59 -14.75 -5.04
C GLN A 228 29.53 -15.83 -6.13
N SER A 229 28.40 -16.53 -6.25
CA SER A 229 28.21 -17.57 -7.28
C SER A 229 28.24 -16.99 -8.70
N ARG A 230 27.61 -15.82 -8.88
CA ARG A 230 27.68 -15.04 -10.13
C ARG A 230 29.13 -14.67 -10.47
N GLN A 231 29.86 -14.08 -9.53
CA GLN A 231 31.26 -13.69 -9.72
C GLN A 231 32.16 -14.89 -10.04
N ALA A 232 31.97 -16.03 -9.38
CA ALA A 232 32.71 -17.26 -9.68
C ALA A 232 32.44 -17.74 -11.12
N THR A 233 31.19 -17.67 -11.57
CA THR A 233 30.78 -18.03 -12.93
C THR A 233 31.37 -17.06 -13.97
N GLU A 234 31.39 -15.75 -13.69
CA GLU A 234 32.04 -14.75 -14.55
C GLU A 234 33.55 -14.97 -14.66
N ASN A 235 34.21 -15.26 -13.53
CA ASN A 235 35.65 -15.55 -13.51
C ASN A 235 35.98 -16.81 -14.33
N GLN A 236 35.13 -17.84 -14.27
CA GLN A 236 35.27 -19.04 -15.11
C GLN A 236 35.12 -18.72 -16.60
N LEU A 237 34.19 -17.83 -16.99
CA LEU A 237 34.07 -17.37 -18.37
C LEU A 237 35.31 -16.62 -18.83
N ALA A 238 35.84 -15.72 -17.99
CA ALA A 238 37.03 -14.93 -18.33
C ALA A 238 38.30 -15.80 -18.48
N GLN A 239 38.42 -16.89 -17.72
CA GLN A 239 39.58 -17.80 -17.78
C GLN A 239 39.51 -18.78 -18.98
N SER A 240 38.33 -19.08 -19.51
CA SER A 240 38.09 -20.13 -20.51
C SER A 240 38.17 -19.64 -21.98
N ASN A 241 39.01 -18.63 -22.26
CA ASN A 241 38.92 -17.82 -23.49
C ASN A 241 39.32 -18.49 -24.82
N MET A 242 39.85 -19.72 -24.84
CA MET A 242 40.44 -20.27 -26.08
C MET A 242 39.64 -21.36 -26.78
N HIS A 243 39.05 -22.35 -26.11
CA HIS A 243 38.37 -23.50 -26.76
C HIS A 243 37.12 -23.91 -25.99
N ARG A 244 36.15 -23.00 -25.88
CA ARG A 244 34.90 -23.28 -25.18
C ARG A 244 33.78 -23.52 -26.19
N ASP A 245 33.08 -24.64 -26.03
CA ASP A 245 31.90 -24.96 -26.83
C ASP A 245 30.79 -23.92 -26.61
N THR A 246 30.14 -23.50 -27.70
CA THR A 246 29.09 -22.47 -27.72
C THR A 246 27.94 -22.83 -26.79
N LEU A 247 27.57 -24.12 -26.74
CA LEU A 247 26.50 -24.60 -25.86
C LEU A 247 26.85 -24.38 -24.38
N THR A 248 28.12 -24.62 -24.02
CA THR A 248 28.60 -24.42 -22.66
C THR A 248 28.55 -22.92 -22.31
N GLN A 249 28.96 -22.04 -23.24
CA GLN A 249 28.88 -20.58 -23.05
C GLN A 249 27.46 -20.10 -22.73
N LEU A 250 26.47 -20.48 -23.55
CA LEU A 250 25.07 -20.12 -23.33
C LEU A 250 24.53 -20.65 -22.00
N ALA A 251 24.91 -21.86 -21.59
CA ALA A 251 24.49 -22.42 -20.31
C ALA A 251 24.99 -21.60 -19.11
N MET A 252 26.23 -21.12 -19.14
CA MET A 252 26.75 -20.26 -18.06
C MET A 252 26.16 -18.85 -18.10
N GLU A 253 25.88 -18.30 -19.29
CA GLU A 253 25.19 -17.02 -19.41
C GLU A 253 23.77 -17.10 -18.83
N ALA A 254 23.04 -18.19 -19.08
CA ALA A 254 21.74 -18.43 -18.46
C ALA A 254 21.84 -18.51 -16.92
N GLU A 255 22.88 -19.13 -16.37
CA GLU A 255 23.11 -19.14 -14.91
C GLU A 255 23.38 -17.74 -14.35
N LEU A 256 24.13 -16.89 -15.05
CA LEU A 256 24.34 -15.49 -14.64
C LEU A 256 23.01 -14.72 -14.54
N ILE A 257 22.11 -14.91 -15.50
CA ILE A 257 20.76 -14.31 -15.49
C ILE A 257 19.98 -14.81 -14.27
N ARG A 258 20.00 -16.13 -13.99
CA ARG A 258 19.31 -16.71 -12.82
C ARG A 258 19.81 -16.15 -11.49
N TYR A 259 21.12 -15.94 -11.34
CA TYR A 259 21.67 -15.33 -10.12
C TYR A 259 21.20 -13.88 -9.96
N GLU A 260 21.12 -13.11 -11.04
CA GLU A 260 20.62 -11.73 -11.00
C GLU A 260 19.13 -11.67 -10.65
N GLU A 261 18.31 -12.52 -11.26
CA GLU A 261 16.88 -12.63 -10.93
C GLU A 261 16.66 -12.99 -9.45
N THR A 262 17.44 -13.96 -8.95
CA THR A 262 17.41 -14.39 -7.54
C THR A 262 17.77 -13.24 -6.60
N LYS A 263 18.86 -12.52 -6.89
CA LYS A 263 19.28 -11.33 -6.14
C LYS A 263 18.18 -10.26 -6.12
N VAL A 264 17.56 -9.95 -7.26
CA VAL A 264 16.47 -8.96 -7.34
C VAL A 264 15.27 -9.39 -6.50
N LYS A 265 14.87 -10.66 -6.59
CA LYS A 265 13.75 -11.21 -5.81
C LYS A 265 14.00 -11.13 -4.30
N LEU A 266 15.17 -11.57 -3.84
CA LEU A 266 15.56 -11.52 -2.42
C LEU A 266 15.63 -10.08 -1.90
N THR A 267 16.19 -9.16 -2.70
CA THR A 267 16.29 -7.74 -2.34
C THR A 267 14.91 -7.08 -2.16
N LYS A 268 13.93 -7.45 -3.00
CA LYS A 268 12.53 -7.00 -2.85
C LYS A 268 11.92 -7.51 -1.55
N GLU A 269 12.13 -8.78 -1.21
CA GLU A 269 11.62 -9.38 0.04
C GLU A 269 12.24 -8.72 1.28
N ILE A 270 13.56 -8.50 1.28
CA ILE A 270 14.27 -7.75 2.33
C ILE A 270 13.65 -6.35 2.50
N SER A 271 13.36 -5.67 1.39
CA SER A 271 12.76 -4.32 1.42
C SER A 271 11.37 -4.32 2.05
N LYS A 272 10.54 -5.33 1.74
CA LYS A 272 9.21 -5.53 2.35
C LYS A 272 9.33 -5.73 3.86
N LEU A 273 10.23 -6.61 4.31
CA LEU A 273 10.44 -6.89 5.74
C LEU A 273 11.00 -5.66 6.49
N LYS A 274 11.95 -4.93 5.88
CA LYS A 274 12.47 -3.66 6.45
C LYS A 274 11.37 -2.61 6.58
N ALA A 275 10.44 -2.51 5.63
CA ALA A 275 9.30 -1.59 5.73
C ALA A 275 8.37 -1.96 6.90
N GLN A 276 8.05 -3.25 7.06
CA GLN A 276 7.28 -3.75 8.20
C GLN A 276 7.98 -3.45 9.54
N GLU A 277 9.29 -3.61 9.60
CA GLU A 277 10.07 -3.33 10.81
C GLU A 277 10.11 -1.83 11.13
N ARG A 278 10.28 -0.96 10.13
CA ARG A 278 10.15 0.50 10.33
C ARG A 278 8.79 0.88 10.87
N LYS A 279 7.71 0.29 10.35
CA LYS A 279 6.34 0.49 10.85
C LYS A 279 6.23 0.05 12.32
N HIS A 280 6.76 -1.14 12.67
CA HIS A 280 6.80 -1.61 14.06
C HIS A 280 7.54 -0.64 14.99
N GLN A 281 8.74 -0.17 14.59
CA GLN A 281 9.54 0.77 15.37
C GLN A 281 8.83 2.13 15.53
N TRP A 282 8.15 2.61 14.48
CA TRP A 282 7.35 3.83 14.54
C TRP A 282 6.24 3.72 15.60
N TYR A 283 5.45 2.63 15.58
CA TYR A 283 4.42 2.41 16.60
C TYR A 283 5.01 2.27 18.00
N LYS A 284 6.14 1.58 18.15
CA LYS A 284 6.83 1.40 19.43
C LYS A 284 7.26 2.75 20.01
N ARG A 285 7.91 3.60 19.20
CA ARG A 285 8.33 4.96 19.59
C ARG A 285 7.13 5.82 19.97
N ARG A 286 6.10 5.86 19.11
CA ARG A 286 4.90 6.66 19.35
C ARG A 286 4.13 6.22 20.59
N LYS A 287 4.14 4.92 20.91
CA LYS A 287 3.55 4.38 22.14
C LYS A 287 4.35 4.82 23.37
N MET A 288 5.68 4.75 23.33
CA MET A 288 6.52 5.20 24.45
C MET A 288 6.35 6.70 24.72
N GLU A 289 6.28 7.53 23.69
CA GLU A 289 6.02 8.97 23.83
C GLU A 289 4.72 9.24 24.58
N ARG A 290 3.61 8.56 24.20
CA ARG A 290 2.32 8.73 24.88
C ARG A 290 2.36 8.30 26.34
N SER A 291 3.06 7.20 26.66
CA SER A 291 3.21 6.74 28.03
C SER A 291 4.11 7.67 28.87
N ALA A 292 5.15 8.25 28.27
CA ALA A 292 6.02 9.21 28.93
C ALA A 292 5.30 10.53 29.24
N SER A 293 4.48 11.04 28.32
CA SER A 293 3.68 12.26 28.55
C SER A 293 2.64 12.10 29.65
N HIS A 294 2.14 10.88 29.89
CA HIS A 294 1.22 10.64 31.00
C HIS A 294 1.92 10.45 32.35
N ALA A 295 3.19 10.02 32.34
CA ALA A 295 3.99 9.84 33.55
C ALA A 295 4.52 11.17 34.12
N SER A 296 4.72 12.21 33.29
CA SER A 296 5.27 13.49 33.74
C SER A 296 4.25 14.48 34.32
N GLN A 297 2.98 14.10 34.44
CA GLN A 297 1.89 15.01 34.87
C GLN A 297 1.53 14.84 36.35
N TYR A 298 2.34 14.13 37.15
CA TYR A 298 2.02 13.79 38.54
C TYR A 298 3.12 14.13 39.57
N THR A 299 4.14 14.91 39.21
CA THR A 299 5.27 15.21 40.13
C THR A 299 5.45 16.68 40.47
N ASP A 300 4.46 17.54 40.23
CA ASP A 300 4.57 18.95 40.63
C ASP A 300 3.19 19.56 40.87
N GLU A 301 2.57 19.21 42.00
CA GLU A 301 1.86 20.21 42.80
C GLU A 301 2.06 19.82 44.26
N GLY A 302 2.81 20.68 44.94
CA GLY A 302 3.16 20.53 46.33
C GLY A 302 1.93 20.44 47.22
N LEU A 303 2.11 19.69 48.30
CA LEU A 303 1.32 19.79 49.52
C LEU A 303 1.36 21.25 50.02
N SER A 304 0.43 22.08 49.56
CA SER A 304 -0.05 23.24 50.31
C SER A 304 -1.42 22.89 50.86
N SER A 305 -1.39 22.24 52.01
CA SER A 305 -2.54 22.07 52.88
C SER A 305 -2.99 23.45 53.37
N GLN A 306 -4.00 24.04 52.75
CA GLN A 306 -4.86 24.99 53.46
C GLN A 306 -6.34 24.69 53.23
N SER A 307 -6.97 24.57 54.38
CA SER A 307 -8.37 24.36 54.67
C SER A 307 -9.23 25.54 54.21
N SER A 308 -10.54 25.28 54.07
CA SER A 308 -11.64 26.16 54.51
C SER A 308 -12.43 26.98 53.49
N SER A 309 -13.74 27.04 53.82
CA SER A 309 -14.90 27.84 53.40
C SER A 309 -15.43 27.61 51.98
N TYR A 310 -16.56 26.91 51.80
CA TYR A 310 -17.93 27.38 52.09
C TYR A 310 -18.21 28.72 51.41
N PHE A 311 -18.98 28.71 50.31
CA PHE A 311 -19.93 29.77 49.99
C PHE A 311 -21.04 29.25 49.08
N GLU A 312 -22.25 29.69 49.39
CA GLU A 312 -23.57 29.29 48.89
C GLU A 312 -23.88 29.72 47.45
N GLU A 313 -24.92 29.09 46.92
CA GLU A 313 -25.77 29.53 45.82
C GLU A 313 -26.20 31.00 45.99
N ASP A 314 -26.20 31.79 44.90
CA ASP A 314 -27.45 32.38 44.41
C ASP A 314 -27.32 33.10 43.04
N SER A 315 -28.25 32.72 42.17
CA SER A 315 -29.13 33.50 41.28
C SER A 315 -28.82 34.96 40.84
N PHE A 316 -29.09 35.19 39.54
CA PHE A 316 -29.67 36.37 38.85
C PHE A 316 -28.90 37.05 37.68
N HIS A 317 -29.74 37.41 36.70
CA HIS A 317 -29.58 38.12 35.41
C HIS A 317 -28.56 39.27 35.32
N HIS A 318 -27.92 39.43 34.15
CA HIS A 318 -28.26 40.53 33.22
C HIS A 318 -27.58 40.42 31.85
N GLN A 319 -28.38 40.81 30.86
CA GLN A 319 -28.10 41.08 29.46
C GLN A 319 -27.58 42.52 29.34
N HIS A 320 -26.57 42.79 28.49
CA HIS A 320 -26.45 44.03 27.73
C HIS A 320 -25.29 43.97 26.71
N ASP A 321 -25.58 44.58 25.56
CA ASP A 321 -24.82 44.68 24.32
C ASP A 321 -23.60 45.64 24.35
N ILE A 322 -22.94 45.69 23.19
CA ILE A 322 -22.22 46.81 22.54
C ILE A 322 -20.67 46.85 22.67
N ASN A 323 -20.03 46.41 21.59
CA ASN A 323 -19.09 47.15 20.71
C ASN A 323 -18.16 48.23 21.33
N SER A 324 -16.84 48.12 21.09
CA SER A 324 -16.03 49.14 20.39
C SER A 324 -14.54 48.79 20.30
N ASN A 325 -13.98 49.04 19.11
CA ASN A 325 -12.57 49.12 18.76
C ASN A 325 -11.82 50.18 19.59
N THR A 326 -10.55 49.92 19.92
CA THR A 326 -9.57 50.99 20.15
C THR A 326 -8.14 50.58 19.73
N THR A 327 -7.62 51.33 18.76
CA THR A 327 -6.24 51.46 18.30
C THR A 327 -5.39 52.36 19.22
N ALA A 328 -4.12 52.02 19.46
CA ALA A 328 -2.98 52.92 19.74
C ALA A 328 -1.72 52.03 19.94
N PHE A 329 -0.71 52.01 19.06
CA PHE A 329 0.40 52.96 18.92
C PHE A 329 0.80 53.67 20.22
N ILE A 330 1.98 53.32 20.77
CA ILE A 330 2.97 54.26 21.33
C ILE A 330 4.36 53.61 21.26
N SER A 331 5.29 54.41 20.76
CA SER A 331 6.73 54.22 20.65
C SER A 331 7.39 54.86 21.86
N SER A 332 8.42 54.22 22.44
CA SER A 332 9.52 54.95 23.05
C SER A 332 10.76 54.07 23.28
N GLN A 333 11.87 54.69 22.93
CA GLN A 333 13.26 54.22 22.97
C GLN A 333 13.81 54.36 24.41
N SER A 334 14.77 53.52 24.79
CA SER A 334 15.88 53.96 25.65
C SER A 334 17.09 53.05 25.53
N LEU A 335 18.23 53.71 25.34
CA LEU A 335 19.60 53.22 25.26
C LEU A 335 20.04 52.46 26.52
N ASN A 336 20.88 51.43 26.37
CA ASN A 336 21.96 51.23 27.32
C ASN A 336 23.14 50.44 26.78
N VAL A 337 24.29 50.76 27.36
CA VAL A 337 25.66 50.63 26.88
C VAL A 337 26.29 49.27 27.17
N GLY A 338 27.00 48.75 26.16
CA GLY A 338 28.32 48.08 26.25
C GLY A 338 28.52 46.89 27.18
N PHE A 339 28.83 45.73 26.61
CA PHE A 339 29.96 44.91 27.06
C PHE A 339 30.47 44.05 25.89
N SER A 340 31.71 44.32 25.49
CA SER A 340 32.48 43.58 24.50
C SER A 340 33.32 42.51 25.21
N MET A 341 33.18 41.25 24.82
CA MET A 341 34.21 40.24 25.06
C MET A 341 34.19 39.19 23.94
N TYR A 342 35.38 38.97 23.39
CA TYR A 342 35.71 38.10 22.27
C TYR A 342 35.19 36.66 22.39
N LYS A 343 34.70 36.09 21.28
CA LYS A 343 34.76 34.64 21.01
C LYS A 343 34.84 34.33 19.52
N PRO A 344 35.59 33.28 19.11
CA PRO A 344 36.17 33.15 17.78
C PRO A 344 35.26 32.45 16.76
N LEU A 345 35.55 32.77 15.49
CA LEU A 345 34.94 32.24 14.28
C LEU A 345 35.21 30.73 14.10
N SER A 346 34.16 29.97 13.75
CA SER A 346 34.22 28.78 12.89
C SER A 346 32.83 28.44 12.32
N PRO A 347 32.76 27.79 11.13
CA PRO A 347 31.75 28.09 10.13
C PRO A 347 30.49 27.20 10.15
N ALA A 348 29.48 27.73 9.48
CA ALA A 348 28.12 27.23 9.34
C ALA A 348 27.99 25.83 8.72
N SER A 349 27.06 25.04 9.27
CA SER A 349 26.25 24.08 8.50
C SER A 349 25.02 23.70 9.34
N SER A 350 23.83 24.11 8.92
CA SER A 350 22.60 23.41 9.28
C SER A 350 21.53 23.67 8.22
N TYR A 351 21.35 22.65 7.37
CA TYR A 351 20.16 22.47 6.53
C TYR A 351 18.96 22.20 7.44
N ALA A 352 17.92 23.02 7.33
CA ALA A 352 16.60 22.72 7.87
C ALA A 352 15.88 21.78 6.90
N ALA A 353 15.61 20.55 7.32
CA ALA A 353 14.79 19.60 6.58
C ALA A 353 13.35 19.65 7.10
N SER A 354 12.43 20.18 6.29
CA SER A 354 10.99 20.07 6.49
C SER A 354 10.48 18.81 5.80
N TYR A 355 9.93 17.86 6.56
CA TYR A 355 9.29 16.64 6.03
C TYR A 355 7.78 16.85 5.87
N PRO A 356 7.19 16.57 4.70
CA PRO A 356 5.75 16.46 4.55
C PRO A 356 5.24 15.05 4.90
N SER A 357 4.05 15.03 5.48
CA SER A 357 3.29 13.87 5.93
C SER A 357 2.83 12.99 4.77
N SER A 358 3.34 11.77 4.68
CA SER A 358 2.87 10.76 3.72
C SER A 358 1.65 10.01 4.27
N GLN A 359 0.53 10.15 3.58
CA GLN A 359 -0.69 9.37 3.73
C GLN A 359 -0.58 8.16 2.78
N GLU A 360 -0.26 6.99 3.33
CA GLU A 360 -0.15 5.75 2.55
C GLU A 360 -1.40 4.88 2.71
N ASN A 361 -1.88 4.42 1.55
CA ASN A 361 -3.00 3.50 1.37
C ASN A 361 -2.67 2.13 1.96
N ASN A 362 -3.60 1.56 2.74
CA ASN A 362 -3.53 0.20 3.25
C ASN A 362 -4.02 -0.78 2.17
N ASP A 363 -3.09 -1.40 1.45
CA ASP A 363 -3.35 -2.66 0.74
C ASP A 363 -3.04 -3.81 1.72
N ASN A 364 -4.08 -4.30 2.39
CA ASN A 364 -4.06 -5.57 3.12
C ASN A 364 -4.44 -6.67 2.12
N GLU A 365 -3.46 -7.42 1.63
CA GLU A 365 -3.69 -8.75 1.10
C GLU A 365 -3.61 -9.74 2.26
N ASP A 366 -4.74 -10.42 2.51
CA ASP A 366 -4.93 -11.46 3.50
C ASP A 366 -4.26 -12.76 3.02
N ASP A 367 -3.13 -13.14 3.63
CA ASP A 367 -2.59 -14.49 3.56
C ASP A 367 -3.22 -15.33 4.69
N GLU A 368 -4.29 -16.05 4.37
CA GLU A 368 -4.75 -17.21 5.17
C GLU A 368 -3.97 -18.44 4.72
N GLU A 369 -3.04 -18.90 5.56
CA GLU A 369 -2.53 -20.28 5.50
C GLU A 369 -2.60 -20.88 6.91
N ASP A 370 -3.19 -22.07 6.94
CA ASP A 370 -3.45 -22.97 8.04
C ASP A 370 -2.22 -23.26 8.91
N ASP A 371 -2.44 -23.42 10.22
CA ASP A 371 -1.95 -24.63 10.90
C ASP A 371 -2.62 -24.79 12.27
N ARG A 372 -3.66 -25.63 12.28
CA ARG A 372 -4.24 -26.24 13.48
C ARG A 372 -3.59 -27.60 13.69
N LEU A 373 -2.64 -27.72 14.62
CA LEU A 373 -2.44 -28.95 15.39
C LEU A 373 -2.14 -28.61 16.85
N THR A 374 -3.12 -28.93 17.70
CA THR A 374 -2.97 -29.07 19.15
C THR A 374 -3.07 -30.55 19.48
N LEU A 375 -2.32 -30.94 20.52
CA LEU A 375 -2.28 -32.19 21.32
C LEU A 375 -0.83 -32.68 21.39
N GLN A 376 -0.27 -33.22 22.47
CA GLN A 376 -0.48 -33.17 23.92
C GLN A 376 0.72 -33.93 24.53
N SER A 377 1.13 -33.58 25.75
CA SER A 377 1.75 -34.49 26.75
C SER A 377 3.09 -35.22 26.50
N ARG A 378 4.03 -34.84 27.37
CA ARG A 378 4.75 -35.66 28.37
C ARG A 378 6.05 -36.41 28.02
N ASN A 379 6.97 -36.17 28.95
CA ASN A 379 7.99 -37.03 29.55
C ASN A 379 9.46 -36.83 29.13
N SER A 380 10.20 -36.43 30.17
CA SER A 380 11.63 -36.42 30.36
C SER A 380 12.26 -37.80 30.12
N VAL A 381 13.36 -37.87 29.35
CA VAL A 381 14.50 -38.73 29.69
C VAL A 381 15.79 -38.23 29.03
N SER A 382 16.86 -38.35 29.81
CA SER A 382 18.29 -38.21 29.51
C SER A 382 18.78 -38.89 28.21
N SER A 383 19.81 -38.31 27.57
CA SER A 383 21.00 -38.98 26.97
C SER A 383 21.91 -37.87 26.41
N GLN A 384 23.14 -37.62 26.91
CA GLN A 384 24.40 -38.33 26.69
C GLN A 384 24.70 -38.72 25.22
N SER A 385 25.90 -38.31 24.81
CA SER A 385 26.59 -38.49 23.53
C SER A 385 26.52 -39.90 22.93
N SER A 386 26.53 -40.00 21.60
CA SER A 386 27.74 -40.38 20.84
C SER A 386 27.43 -40.66 19.36
N SER A 387 28.42 -40.36 18.54
CA SER A 387 28.58 -40.66 17.11
C SER A 387 28.34 -42.12 16.72
N ALA A 388 27.81 -42.34 15.52
CA ALA A 388 28.20 -43.46 14.65
C ALA A 388 27.80 -43.21 13.19
N THR A 389 28.81 -43.20 12.33
CA THR A 389 28.81 -43.47 10.88
C THR A 389 28.18 -44.82 10.53
N ILE A 390 27.33 -44.89 9.50
CA ILE A 390 27.15 -46.11 8.67
C ILE A 390 26.95 -45.71 7.20
N SER A 391 27.75 -46.39 6.36
CA SER A 391 27.87 -46.31 4.92
C SER A 391 26.76 -47.03 4.13
N ASN A 392 26.61 -46.59 2.87
CA ASN A 392 26.40 -47.36 1.62
C ASN A 392 25.28 -48.40 1.50
N LEU A 393 24.49 -48.26 0.42
CA LEU A 393 24.02 -49.27 -0.55
C LEU A 393 23.18 -48.50 -1.61
N LEU A 394 23.69 -48.15 -2.80
CA LEU A 394 23.86 -48.97 -4.02
C LEU A 394 22.60 -49.76 -4.43
N CYS A 395 21.83 -49.27 -5.42
CA CYS A 395 21.26 -50.08 -6.52
C CYS A 395 20.55 -49.23 -7.60
N CYS A 396 21.29 -49.03 -8.70
CA CYS A 396 20.98 -49.02 -10.14
C CYS A 396 19.68 -48.46 -10.79
N PRO A 397 19.79 -48.00 -12.06
CA PRO A 397 18.81 -47.19 -12.78
C PRO A 397 17.91 -48.04 -13.70
N ARG A 398 16.83 -47.43 -14.22
CA ARG A 398 16.06 -48.01 -15.33
C ARG A 398 15.81 -46.96 -16.41
N GLU A 399 16.44 -47.22 -17.55
CA GLU A 399 16.08 -46.88 -18.94
C GLU A 399 14.56 -47.06 -19.15
N SER A 400 13.83 -46.47 -20.10
CA SER A 400 14.06 -45.88 -21.41
C SER A 400 12.71 -45.23 -21.82
N ASP A 401 12.71 -44.22 -22.69
CA ASP A 401 12.04 -44.34 -23.99
C ASP A 401 12.10 -43.03 -24.79
N VAL A 402 12.83 -43.17 -25.89
CA VAL A 402 12.96 -42.25 -27.00
C VAL A 402 11.68 -42.34 -27.84
N ARG A 403 10.94 -41.25 -28.00
CA ARG A 403 9.98 -41.09 -29.11
C ARG A 403 10.40 -39.92 -29.98
N ALA A 404 11.16 -40.25 -31.01
CA ALA A 404 11.38 -39.41 -32.17
C ALA A 404 10.04 -39.17 -32.89
N SER A 405 9.70 -37.90 -33.13
CA SER A 405 8.59 -37.53 -34.02
C SER A 405 9.16 -37.01 -35.34
N SER A 406 8.61 -37.60 -36.39
CA SER A 406 8.92 -37.47 -37.81
C SER A 406 8.83 -36.02 -38.33
N ILE A 407 9.87 -35.56 -39.02
CA ILE A 407 9.86 -34.37 -39.88
C ILE A 407 9.32 -34.78 -41.25
N HIS A 408 8.16 -34.22 -41.63
CA HIS A 408 7.70 -34.20 -43.01
C HIS A 408 8.30 -32.98 -43.72
N ARG A 409 9.16 -33.21 -44.72
CA ARG A 409 9.44 -32.24 -45.78
C ARG A 409 8.31 -32.32 -46.81
N PHE A 410 7.77 -31.18 -47.20
CA PHE A 410 7.06 -31.00 -48.46
C PHE A 410 7.95 -30.12 -49.35
N ASP A 411 8.39 -30.68 -50.47
CA ASP A 411 8.73 -29.93 -51.68
C ASP A 411 7.46 -29.84 -52.52
N HIS A 412 7.05 -28.63 -52.89
CA HIS A 412 6.45 -28.29 -54.19
C HIS A 412 6.39 -26.79 -54.40
#